data_AF-A0A399Y2M0-F1
#
_entry.id   AF-A0A399Y2M0-F1
#
_cell.length_a   1.000
_cell.length_b   1.000
_cell.length_c   1.000
_cell.angle_alpha   90.00
_cell.angle_beta   90.00
_cell.angle_gamma   90.00
#
_symmetry.space_group_name_H-M   'P 1'
#
loop_
_entity.id
_entity.type
_entity.pdbx_description
1 polymer ?
#
loop_
_entity_poly.entity_id
_entity_poly.type
_entity_poly.pdbx_seq_one_letter_code
_entity_poly.pdbx_strand_id
1 'polypeptide(L)'
;MPDDEPAGVAGAEDVDSEGARVTPSPAGANPSPRMIVGLVLFMVVLAAFLAWMLTIGGETDAQRNLRELDARASPAPQGDPPMPASAGRVIYDAQCIACHGRGAVGGPGGPALVAKRYTPPRWEDQDLANVIYGGRGSMPAFSDRLSLEELAAVVAYIRWEQGLPVPGTQVRESPA
;
A
#
# COMPACT_ATOMS: atom_id res chain seq x y z
N MET A 1 64.26 27.50 -26.94
CA MET A 1 64.71 27.90 -28.29
C MET A 1 63.61 27.53 -29.28
N PRO A 2 62.86 28.50 -29.83
CA PRO A 2 62.75 29.93 -29.51
C PRO A 2 61.43 30.23 -28.74
N ASP A 3 61.34 31.20 -27.83
CA ASP A 3 61.54 32.66 -27.95
C ASP A 3 60.42 33.31 -28.78
N ASP A 4 59.51 34.03 -28.10
CA ASP A 4 59.41 35.50 -28.20
C ASP A 4 58.05 36.03 -27.71
N GLU A 5 58.12 36.72 -26.56
CA GLU A 5 57.25 37.83 -26.18
C GLU A 5 57.25 38.91 -27.26
N PRO A 6 56.21 39.76 -27.30
CA PRO A 6 56.53 41.12 -26.86
C PRO A 6 55.52 41.74 -25.89
N ALA A 7 56.10 42.43 -24.92
CA ALA A 7 55.49 43.40 -24.02
C ALA A 7 55.27 44.78 -24.69
N GLY A 8 54.36 45.57 -24.08
CA GLY A 8 54.21 47.01 -24.29
C GLY A 8 52.99 47.34 -25.16
N VAL A 9 52.11 48.28 -24.81
CA VAL A 9 52.39 49.63 -24.32
C VAL A 9 51.19 50.19 -23.54
N ALA A 10 51.50 50.98 -22.50
CA ALA A 10 50.60 51.80 -21.71
C ALA A 10 49.99 52.96 -22.53
N GLY A 11 48.75 53.36 -22.23
CA GLY A 11 48.13 54.52 -22.85
C GLY A 11 46.82 54.95 -22.20
N ALA A 12 46.95 55.89 -21.26
CA ALA A 12 46.00 56.94 -20.89
C ALA A 12 44.57 56.52 -20.49
N GLU A 13 44.44 56.35 -19.18
CA GLU A 13 43.25 56.72 -18.41
C GLU A 13 42.92 58.22 -18.58
N ASP A 14 41.96 58.52 -19.45
CA ASP A 14 41.32 59.83 -19.50
C ASP A 14 40.37 59.96 -18.30
N VAL A 15 40.88 60.59 -17.24
CA VAL A 15 40.11 61.10 -16.11
C VAL A 15 39.45 62.41 -16.55
N ASP A 16 38.20 62.34 -17.00
CA ASP A 16 37.33 63.52 -17.03
C ASP A 16 36.60 63.64 -15.69
N SER A 17 37.00 64.67 -14.96
CA SER A 17 36.34 65.17 -13.78
C SER A 17 34.99 65.80 -14.18
N GLU A 18 33.98 65.65 -13.32
CA GLU A 18 32.60 66.14 -13.48
C GLU A 18 31.67 65.35 -14.44
N GLY A 19 31.53 64.05 -14.21
CA GLY A 19 30.58 63.18 -14.93
C GLY A 19 29.56 62.47 -14.06
N ALA A 20 29.03 63.10 -13.00
CA ALA A 20 27.91 62.53 -12.25
C ALA A 20 26.69 62.41 -13.18
N ARG A 21 26.49 61.23 -13.77
CA ARG A 21 25.25 60.91 -14.49
C ARG A 21 24.12 61.04 -13.48
N VAL A 22 23.37 62.13 -13.61
CA VAL A 22 22.03 62.24 -13.04
C VAL A 22 21.21 61.15 -13.71
N THR A 23 21.14 59.97 -13.11
CA THR A 23 20.15 58.97 -13.51
C THR A 23 18.80 59.59 -13.17
N PRO A 24 17.88 59.74 -14.14
CA PRO A 24 16.53 60.16 -13.80
C PRO A 24 15.99 59.15 -12.78
N SER A 25 15.53 59.68 -11.65
CA SER A 25 14.74 58.91 -10.69
C SER A 25 13.65 58.20 -11.49
N PRO A 26 13.45 56.86 -11.35
CA PRO A 26 12.40 56.18 -12.08
C PRO A 26 11.06 56.80 -11.65
N ALA A 27 10.57 57.70 -12.49
CA ALA A 27 9.23 58.25 -12.40
C ALA A 27 8.27 57.08 -12.30
N GLY A 28 7.38 57.11 -11.31
CA GLY A 28 6.44 56.04 -10.98
C GLY A 28 5.77 55.49 -12.23
N ALA A 29 6.33 54.38 -12.73
CA ALA A 29 5.86 53.73 -13.94
C ALA A 29 4.62 52.94 -13.55
N ASN A 30 3.45 53.56 -13.69
CA ASN A 30 2.18 52.86 -13.56
C ASN A 30 2.14 51.75 -14.63
N PRO A 31 1.95 50.48 -14.24
CA PRO A 31 1.96 49.38 -15.18
C PRO A 31 0.86 49.59 -16.22
N SER A 32 1.18 49.36 -17.51
CA SER A 32 0.20 49.54 -18.58
C SER A 32 -1.01 48.63 -18.34
N PRO A 33 -2.23 49.04 -18.71
CA PRO A 33 -3.44 48.25 -18.48
C PRO A 33 -3.34 46.81 -18.99
N ARG A 34 -2.56 46.59 -20.07
CA ARG A 34 -2.29 45.26 -20.65
C ARG A 34 -1.44 44.37 -19.74
N MET A 35 -0.51 44.96 -18.98
CA MET A 35 0.34 44.26 -18.02
C MET A 35 -0.46 43.86 -16.77
N ILE A 36 -1.36 44.74 -16.31
CA ILE A 36 -2.26 44.46 -15.18
C ILE A 36 -3.21 43.30 -15.53
N VAL A 37 -3.84 43.35 -16.72
CA VAL A 37 -4.73 42.27 -17.19
C VAL A 37 -3.97 40.94 -17.32
N GLY A 38 -2.75 40.96 -17.86
CA GLY A 38 -1.90 39.77 -17.95
C GLY A 38 -1.55 39.16 -16.59
N LEU A 39 -1.18 40.00 -15.61
CA LEU A 39 -0.85 39.55 -14.26
C LEU A 39 -2.06 38.97 -13.53
N VAL A 40 -3.24 39.59 -13.66
CA VAL A 40 -4.48 39.10 -13.06
C VAL A 40 -4.88 37.75 -13.67
N LEU A 41 -4.81 37.61 -14.99
CA LEU A 41 -5.09 36.33 -15.66
C LEU A 41 -4.12 35.23 -15.24
N PHE A 42 -2.82 35.53 -15.16
CA PHE A 42 -1.82 34.57 -14.70
C PHE A 42 -2.07 34.13 -13.25
N MET A 43 -2.41 35.06 -12.35
CA MET A 43 -2.73 34.75 -10.95
C MET A 43 -4.00 33.91 -10.81
N VAL A 44 -5.04 34.17 -11.61
CA VAL A 44 -6.28 33.36 -11.60
C VAL A 44 -5.99 31.94 -12.09
N VAL A 45 -5.23 31.79 -13.17
CA VAL A 45 -4.83 30.46 -13.69
C VAL A 45 -3.92 29.72 -12.71
N LEU A 46 -2.96 30.41 -12.09
CA LEU A 46 -2.08 29.81 -11.09
C LEU A 46 -2.85 29.40 -9.84
N ALA A 47 -3.77 30.22 -9.34
CA ALA A 47 -4.60 29.87 -8.19
C ALA A 47 -5.53 28.69 -8.51
N ALA A 48 -6.13 28.64 -9.70
CA ALA A 48 -6.92 27.51 -10.15
C ALA A 48 -6.07 26.23 -10.30
N PHE A 49 -4.85 26.35 -10.83
CA PHE A 49 -3.91 25.24 -10.97
C PHE A 49 -3.42 24.73 -9.62
N LEU A 50 -3.09 25.61 -8.67
CA LEU A 50 -2.68 25.23 -7.31
C LEU A 50 -3.85 24.61 -6.53
N ALA A 51 -5.07 25.15 -6.67
CA ALA A 51 -6.27 24.55 -6.10
C ALA A 51 -6.54 23.15 -6.68
N TRP A 52 -6.41 23.00 -8.00
CA TRP A 52 -6.51 21.71 -8.70
C TRP A 52 -5.40 20.74 -8.28
N MET A 53 -4.17 21.22 -8.06
CA MET A 53 -3.04 20.39 -7.60
C MET A 53 -3.17 19.97 -6.13
N LEU A 54 -3.80 20.79 -5.29
CA LEU A 54 -4.13 20.44 -3.91
C LEU A 54 -5.27 19.42 -3.83
N THR A 55 -6.18 19.39 -4.81
CA THR A 55 -7.27 18.40 -4.87
C THR A 55 -6.89 17.12 -5.62
N ILE A 56 -5.91 17.18 -6.55
CA ILE A 56 -5.43 16.04 -7.34
C ILE A 56 -4.08 15.53 -6.86
N GLY A 57 -3.63 15.98 -5.67
CA GLY A 57 -2.52 15.35 -4.95
C GLY A 57 -2.78 13.84 -4.87
N GLY A 58 -2.16 13.10 -5.79
CA GLY A 58 -2.43 11.69 -6.01
C GLY A 58 -2.26 10.94 -4.71
N GLU A 59 -3.16 10.00 -4.47
CA GLU A 59 -3.12 9.09 -3.35
C GLU A 59 -1.68 8.55 -3.22
N THR A 60 -0.97 9.04 -2.19
CA THR A 60 0.45 8.72 -2.03
C THR A 60 0.63 7.22 -2.07
N ASP A 61 1.73 6.72 -2.62
CA ASP A 61 1.96 5.27 -2.66
C ASP A 61 1.90 4.67 -1.24
N ALA A 62 2.24 5.44 -0.21
CA ALA A 62 2.01 5.07 1.19
C ALA A 62 0.52 4.85 1.52
N GLN A 63 -0.38 5.78 1.14
CA GLN A 63 -1.83 5.63 1.33
C GLN A 63 -2.38 4.44 0.53
N ARG A 64 -1.94 4.24 -0.71
CA ARG A 64 -2.35 3.08 -1.53
C ARG A 64 -1.90 1.78 -0.89
N ASN A 65 -0.65 1.71 -0.43
CA ASN A 65 -0.11 0.53 0.24
C ASN A 65 -0.84 0.24 1.55
N LEU A 66 -1.19 1.26 2.34
CA LEU A 66 -1.95 1.09 3.57
C LEU A 66 -3.37 0.59 3.29
N ARG A 67 -4.08 1.18 2.33
CA ARG A 67 -5.40 0.70 1.92
C ARG A 67 -5.36 -0.72 1.39
N GLU A 68 -4.29 -1.09 0.69
CA GLU A 68 -4.10 -2.45 0.21
C GLU A 68 -3.76 -3.42 1.36
N LEU A 69 -3.00 -3.00 2.37
CA LEU A 69 -2.78 -3.79 3.58
C LEU A 69 -4.09 -4.00 4.35
N ASP A 70 -4.88 -2.95 4.56
CA ASP A 70 -6.19 -3.01 5.20
C ASP A 70 -7.17 -3.88 4.40
N ALA A 71 -7.17 -3.75 3.08
CA ALA A 71 -8.00 -4.56 2.21
C ALA A 71 -7.54 -6.03 2.15
N ARG A 72 -6.27 -6.34 2.45
CA ARG A 72 -5.76 -7.73 2.53
C ARG A 72 -6.08 -8.39 3.87
N ALA A 73 -6.33 -7.61 4.92
CA ALA A 73 -6.82 -8.11 6.19
C ALA A 73 -8.34 -8.33 6.09
N SER A 74 -8.79 -9.59 6.03
CA SER A 74 -10.19 -9.87 6.35
C SER A 74 -10.44 -9.46 7.80
N PRO A 75 -11.51 -8.69 8.11
CA PRO A 75 -11.88 -8.45 9.49
C PRO A 75 -12.14 -9.81 10.14
N ALA A 76 -11.52 -10.05 11.29
CA ALA A 76 -11.74 -11.28 12.04
C ALA A 76 -13.25 -11.43 12.33
N PRO A 77 -13.79 -12.66 12.21
CA PRO A 77 -15.19 -12.92 12.54
C PRO A 77 -15.50 -12.52 13.99
N GLN A 78 -16.70 -11.95 14.21
CA GLN A 78 -17.16 -11.54 15.53
C GLN A 78 -18.07 -12.62 16.14
N GLY A 79 -17.76 -13.06 17.36
CA GLY A 79 -18.53 -14.09 18.08
C GLY A 79 -17.83 -15.45 18.11
N ASP A 80 -18.53 -16.47 18.62
CA ASP A 80 -18.03 -17.85 18.61
C ASP A 80 -18.27 -18.50 17.24
N PRO A 81 -17.32 -19.33 16.75
CA PRO A 81 -17.52 -20.08 15.51
C PRO A 81 -18.71 -21.04 15.59
N PRO A 82 -19.52 -21.18 14.53
CA PRO A 82 -20.56 -22.21 14.49
C PRO A 82 -19.92 -23.60 14.42
N MET A 83 -20.69 -24.65 14.71
CA MET A 83 -20.28 -26.01 14.33
C MET A 83 -20.26 -26.13 12.81
N PRO A 84 -19.24 -26.75 12.18
CA PRO A 84 -18.14 -27.49 12.79
C PRO A 84 -16.88 -26.67 13.12
N ALA A 85 -16.84 -25.38 12.79
CA ALA A 85 -15.69 -24.51 13.01
C ALA A 85 -15.28 -24.38 14.50
N SER A 86 -16.21 -24.46 15.46
CA SER A 86 -15.86 -24.47 16.89
C SER A 86 -15.12 -25.72 17.32
N ALA A 87 -15.45 -26.90 16.79
CA ALA A 87 -14.66 -28.11 17.01
C ALA A 87 -13.27 -27.98 16.36
N GLY A 88 -13.23 -27.42 15.14
CA GLY A 88 -11.99 -27.13 14.43
C GLY A 88 -11.04 -26.20 15.19
N ARG A 89 -11.59 -25.18 15.88
CA ARG A 89 -10.81 -24.25 16.70
C ARG A 89 -10.01 -24.97 17.79
N VAL A 90 -10.61 -25.96 18.46
CA VAL A 90 -9.95 -26.72 19.54
C VAL A 90 -8.72 -27.46 18.98
N ILE A 91 -8.88 -28.09 17.82
CA ILE A 91 -7.80 -28.83 17.15
C ILE A 91 -6.72 -27.86 16.66
N TYR A 92 -7.13 -26.75 16.06
CA TYR A 92 -6.22 -25.72 15.57
C TYR A 92 -5.37 -25.13 16.69
N ASP A 93 -5.99 -24.78 17.81
CA ASP A 93 -5.30 -24.24 18.99
C ASP A 93 -4.31 -25.27 19.58
N ALA A 94 -4.59 -26.56 19.47
CA ALA A 94 -3.69 -27.61 19.95
C ALA A 94 -2.53 -27.93 19.00
N GLN A 95 -2.73 -27.83 17.68
CA GLN A 95 -1.82 -28.42 16.70
C GLN A 95 -1.24 -27.44 15.67
N CYS A 96 -1.91 -26.32 15.41
CA CYS A 96 -1.58 -25.43 14.29
C CYS A 96 -1.03 -24.07 14.73
N ILE A 97 -1.47 -23.59 15.90
CA ILE A 97 -1.18 -22.25 16.42
C ILE A 97 0.32 -21.94 16.55
N ALA A 98 1.15 -22.96 16.83
CA ALA A 98 2.58 -22.79 17.05
C ALA A 98 3.30 -22.17 15.82
N CYS A 99 2.79 -22.45 14.62
CA CYS A 99 3.35 -21.93 13.37
C CYS A 99 2.45 -20.88 12.73
N HIS A 100 1.12 -21.09 12.77
CA HIS A 100 0.17 -20.25 12.04
C HIS A 100 -0.52 -19.17 12.90
N GLY A 101 -0.16 -19.05 14.18
CA GLY A 101 -0.65 -18.00 15.08
C GLY A 101 -2.13 -18.17 15.48
N ARG A 102 -2.53 -17.48 16.55
CA ARG A 102 -3.94 -17.48 17.00
C ARG A 102 -4.80 -16.80 15.94
N GLY A 103 -5.97 -17.36 15.61
CA GLY A 103 -6.83 -16.80 14.56
C GLY A 103 -6.22 -16.91 13.16
N ALA A 104 -5.24 -17.79 12.98
CA ALA A 104 -4.60 -18.05 11.69
C ALA A 104 -3.94 -16.84 11.00
N VAL A 105 -3.49 -15.88 11.80
CA VAL A 105 -2.81 -14.64 11.38
C VAL A 105 -1.34 -14.83 10.95
N GLY A 106 -0.81 -16.04 11.10
CA GLY A 106 0.56 -16.40 10.72
C GLY A 106 1.60 -16.12 11.80
N GLY A 107 2.85 -16.43 11.49
CA GLY A 107 4.01 -16.19 12.33
C GLY A 107 5.32 -16.62 11.65
N PRO A 108 6.46 -16.58 12.36
CA PRO A 108 7.74 -17.01 11.82
C PRO A 108 7.76 -18.49 11.37
N GLY A 109 6.92 -19.33 11.99
CA GLY A 109 6.83 -20.76 11.68
C GLY A 109 5.89 -21.10 10.52
N GLY A 110 5.04 -20.16 10.08
CA GLY A 110 4.00 -20.47 9.10
C GLY A 110 3.26 -19.23 8.58
N PRO A 111 2.74 -19.31 7.34
CA PRO A 111 2.05 -18.19 6.71
C PRO A 111 0.71 -17.86 7.39
N ALA A 112 0.26 -16.62 7.21
CA ALA A 112 -1.08 -16.18 7.56
C ALA A 112 -2.12 -16.86 6.68
N LEU A 113 -2.94 -17.74 7.23
CA LEU A 113 -3.99 -18.45 6.48
C LEU A 113 -5.18 -17.55 6.19
N VAL A 114 -5.38 -16.47 6.97
CA VAL A 114 -6.40 -15.45 6.69
C VAL A 114 -6.10 -14.59 5.46
N ALA A 115 -4.89 -14.69 4.88
CA ALA A 115 -4.53 -13.91 3.69
C ALA A 115 -5.32 -14.37 2.44
N LYS A 116 -5.81 -13.40 1.66
CA LYS A 116 -6.60 -13.60 0.41
C LYS A 116 -5.99 -14.57 -0.61
N ARG A 117 -4.69 -14.81 -0.58
CA ARG A 117 -4.06 -15.81 -1.47
C ARG A 117 -4.44 -17.25 -1.14
N TYR A 118 -5.00 -17.51 0.05
CA TYR A 118 -5.46 -18.82 0.53
C TYR A 118 -6.99 -18.96 0.55
N THR A 119 -7.70 -18.03 -0.10
CA THR A 119 -9.15 -18.09 -0.26
C THR A 119 -9.55 -18.54 -1.68
N PRO A 120 -10.78 -19.01 -1.89
CA PRO A 120 -11.32 -19.25 -3.22
C PRO A 120 -11.28 -17.98 -4.10
N PRO A 121 -11.21 -18.12 -5.45
CA PRO A 121 -11.13 -19.37 -6.21
C PRO A 121 -9.69 -19.93 -6.33
N ARG A 122 -8.72 -19.31 -5.65
CA ARG A 122 -7.30 -19.70 -5.78
C ARG A 122 -6.97 -20.93 -4.94
N TRP A 123 -7.63 -21.07 -3.79
CA TRP A 123 -7.48 -22.17 -2.85
C TRP A 123 -8.87 -22.59 -2.38
N GLU A 124 -9.33 -23.71 -2.90
CA GLU A 124 -10.57 -24.36 -2.48
C GLU A 124 -10.37 -25.13 -1.16
N ASP A 125 -11.46 -25.56 -0.55
CA ASP A 125 -11.42 -26.29 0.73
C ASP A 125 -10.60 -27.58 0.63
N GLN A 126 -10.68 -28.24 -0.53
CA GLN A 126 -9.92 -29.45 -0.81
C GLN A 126 -8.41 -29.17 -0.89
N ASP A 127 -7.99 -27.99 -1.38
CA ASP A 127 -6.57 -27.63 -1.40
C ASP A 127 -6.00 -27.47 0.01
N LEU A 128 -6.77 -26.85 0.90
CA LEU A 128 -6.40 -26.76 2.32
C LEU A 128 -6.35 -28.14 2.97
N ALA A 129 -7.39 -28.96 2.77
CA ALA A 129 -7.46 -30.32 3.30
C ALA A 129 -6.27 -31.18 2.85
N ASN A 130 -5.91 -31.12 1.56
CA ASN A 130 -4.80 -31.86 0.99
C ASN A 130 -3.45 -31.45 1.60
N VAL A 131 -3.22 -30.14 1.81
CA VAL A 131 -1.98 -29.65 2.43
C VAL A 131 -1.90 -30.04 3.90
N ILE A 132 -3.01 -29.99 4.64
CA ILE A 132 -3.00 -30.42 6.05
C ILE A 132 -2.79 -31.93 6.12
N TYR A 133 -3.48 -32.70 5.27
CA TYR A 133 -3.38 -34.16 5.23
C TYR A 133 -1.95 -34.62 4.89
N GLY A 134 -1.39 -34.14 3.78
CA GLY A 134 -0.10 -34.59 3.24
C GLY A 134 1.12 -33.77 3.67
N GLY A 135 0.92 -32.62 4.32
CA GLY A 135 1.99 -31.66 4.61
C GLY A 135 2.48 -30.91 3.36
N ARG A 136 3.30 -29.87 3.57
CA ARG A 136 3.98 -29.16 2.48
C ARG A 136 5.18 -28.38 3.00
N GLY A 137 6.36 -28.61 2.40
CA GLY A 137 7.58 -27.94 2.81
C GLY A 137 7.95 -28.31 4.25
N SER A 138 8.06 -27.32 5.14
CA SER A 138 8.30 -27.53 6.57
C SER A 138 7.03 -27.89 7.37
N MET A 139 5.84 -27.74 6.79
CA MET A 139 4.60 -28.14 7.45
C MET A 139 4.46 -29.67 7.39
N PRO A 140 4.42 -30.38 8.54
CA PRO A 140 4.31 -31.83 8.56
C PRO A 140 2.93 -32.31 8.08
N ALA A 141 2.85 -33.57 7.67
CA ALA A 141 1.58 -34.24 7.41
C ALA A 141 0.80 -34.47 8.71
N PHE A 142 -0.53 -34.41 8.63
CA PHE A 142 -1.44 -34.71 9.73
C PHE A 142 -2.36 -35.91 9.46
N SER A 143 -2.16 -36.64 8.35
CA SER A 143 -2.92 -37.85 7.99
C SER A 143 -3.00 -38.89 9.10
N ASP A 144 -1.95 -39.01 9.91
CA ASP A 144 -1.86 -40.02 10.98
C ASP A 144 -2.38 -39.50 12.33
N ARG A 145 -2.73 -38.21 12.41
CA ARG A 145 -3.16 -37.54 13.65
C ARG A 145 -4.60 -37.06 13.63
N LEU A 146 -5.14 -36.83 12.45
CA LEU A 146 -6.48 -36.29 12.24
C LEU A 146 -7.33 -37.27 11.43
N SER A 147 -8.53 -37.56 11.93
CA SER A 147 -9.58 -38.14 11.12
C SER A 147 -10.05 -37.17 10.03
N LEU A 148 -10.75 -37.68 9.02
CA LEU A 148 -11.29 -36.84 7.94
C LEU A 148 -12.32 -35.81 8.45
N GLU A 149 -13.07 -36.15 9.51
CA GLU A 149 -14.03 -35.24 10.13
C GLU A 149 -13.33 -34.10 10.89
N GLU A 150 -12.28 -34.44 11.65
CA GLU A 150 -11.44 -33.44 12.33
C GLU A 150 -10.71 -32.53 11.33
N LEU A 151 -10.20 -33.09 10.24
CA LEU A 151 -9.60 -32.34 9.13
C LEU A 151 -10.60 -31.34 8.54
N ALA A 152 -11.83 -31.80 8.26
CA ALA A 152 -12.90 -30.93 7.75
C ALA A 152 -13.26 -29.83 8.75
N ALA A 153 -13.31 -30.15 10.06
CA ALA A 153 -13.55 -29.15 11.11
C ALA A 153 -12.45 -28.09 11.16
N VAL A 154 -11.17 -28.46 11.03
CA VAL A 154 -10.05 -27.51 10.96
C VAL A 154 -10.16 -26.61 9.73
N VAL A 155 -10.49 -27.17 8.56
CA VAL A 155 -10.73 -26.36 7.34
C VAL A 155 -11.89 -25.38 7.58
N ALA A 156 -12.96 -25.84 8.20
CA ALA A 156 -14.10 -25.00 8.57
C ALA A 156 -13.73 -23.85 9.51
N TYR A 157 -12.86 -24.10 10.49
CA TYR A 157 -12.32 -23.05 11.35
C TYR A 157 -11.47 -22.03 10.57
N ILE A 158 -10.60 -22.47 9.67
CA ILE A 158 -9.80 -21.57 8.82
C ILE A 158 -10.71 -20.68 7.95
N ARG A 159 -11.79 -21.24 7.39
CA ARG A 159 -12.77 -20.47 6.61
C ARG A 159 -13.52 -19.46 7.46
N TRP A 160 -13.90 -19.84 8.67
CA TRP A 160 -14.51 -18.91 9.61
C TRP A 160 -13.59 -17.72 9.91
N GLU A 161 -12.31 -17.96 10.22
CA GLU A 161 -11.31 -16.90 10.44
C GLU A 161 -11.05 -16.01 9.21
N GLN A 162 -11.24 -16.55 8.00
CA GLN A 162 -11.19 -15.78 6.75
C GLN A 162 -12.44 -14.92 6.52
N GLY A 163 -13.48 -15.05 7.35
CA GLY A 163 -14.80 -14.43 7.18
C GLY A 163 -15.63 -15.07 6.06
N LEU A 164 -15.33 -16.32 5.69
CA LEU A 164 -16.00 -17.05 4.61
C LEU A 164 -17.09 -17.99 5.14
N PRO A 165 -18.05 -18.39 4.28
CA PRO A 165 -19.02 -19.42 4.62
C PRO A 165 -18.35 -20.68 5.15
N VAL A 166 -18.84 -21.18 6.28
CA VAL A 166 -18.28 -22.36 6.94
C VAL A 166 -18.76 -23.62 6.20
N PRO A 167 -17.86 -24.47 5.69
CA PRO A 167 -18.23 -25.74 5.09
C PRO A 167 -18.98 -26.62 6.08
N GLY A 168 -20.07 -27.24 5.64
CA GLY A 168 -20.89 -28.13 6.47
C GLY A 168 -21.96 -27.43 7.33
N THR A 169 -22.08 -26.09 7.31
CA THR A 169 -23.19 -25.38 8.00
C THR A 169 -24.46 -25.26 7.18
N GLN A 170 -24.50 -25.79 5.96
CA GLN A 170 -25.70 -25.77 5.12
C GLN A 170 -26.76 -26.67 5.77
N VAL A 171 -27.75 -26.08 6.44
CA VAL A 171 -29.00 -26.77 6.74
C VAL A 171 -29.54 -27.21 5.38
N ARG A 172 -29.77 -28.51 5.19
CA ARG A 172 -30.49 -28.96 4.00
C ARG A 172 -31.92 -28.45 4.14
N GLU A 173 -32.23 -27.27 3.61
CA GLU A 173 -33.61 -26.95 3.27
C GLU A 173 -34.03 -28.01 2.24
N SER A 174 -34.76 -29.02 2.70
CA SER A 174 -35.44 -29.97 1.83
C SER A 174 -36.41 -29.16 0.95
N PRO A 175 -36.34 -29.26 -0.39
CA PRO A 175 -37.39 -28.69 -1.22
C PRO A 175 -38.72 -29.36 -0.86
N ALA A 176 -39.75 -28.53 -0.67
CA ALA A 176 -41.13 -28.93 -0.39
C ALA A 176 -41.79 -29.63 -1.57
#